data_AF-A0A7X8EJF8-F1
#
_entry.id   AF-A0A7X8EJF8-F1
#
_cell.length_a   1.000
_cell.length_b   1.000
_cell.length_c   1.000
_cell.angle_alpha   90.00
_cell.angle_beta   90.00
_cell.angle_gamma   90.00
#
_symmetry.space_group_name_H-M   'P 1'
#
loop_
_entity.id
_entity.type
_entity.pdbx_description
1 polymer ?
#
loop_
_entity_poly.entity_id
_entity_poly.type
_entity_poly.pdbx_seq_one_letter_code
_entity_poly.pdbx_strand_id
1 'polypeptide(L)'
;HDEKDARERAIAAGGRVAWLGMEGPEILFAPGEADPELSLVFISPENYARGLFHGLRTLEASGAAVIVAQRPRSREGIGLALIDRLERASGGSRPQG
;
A
#
# COMPACT_ATOMS: atom_id res chain seq x y z
N HIS A 1 2.76 14.64 0.38
CA HIS A 1 1.60 14.06 -0.32
C HIS A 1 0.77 13.39 0.74
N ASP A 2 -0.29 14.08 1.16
CA ASP A 2 -1.11 13.76 2.32
C ASP A 2 -1.77 12.39 2.19
N GLU A 3 -1.78 11.62 3.28
CA GLU A 3 -2.47 10.33 3.38
C GLU A 3 -3.95 10.46 2.99
N LYS A 4 -4.56 11.61 3.31
CA LYS A 4 -5.93 11.97 2.92
C LYS A 4 -6.17 11.91 1.41
N ASP A 5 -5.21 12.34 0.60
CA ASP A 5 -5.28 12.31 -0.86
C ASP A 5 -5.15 10.88 -1.42
N ALA A 6 -4.41 10.01 -0.73
CA ALA A 6 -4.32 8.59 -1.11
C ALA A 6 -5.65 7.86 -0.86
N ARG A 7 -6.31 8.13 0.28
CA ARG A 7 -7.65 7.60 0.58
C ARG A 7 -8.66 8.07 -0.47
N GLU A 8 -8.75 9.37 -0.72
CA GLU A 8 -9.72 9.93 -1.67
C GLU A 8 -9.56 9.33 -3.08
N ARG A 9 -8.32 9.14 -3.55
CA ARG A 9 -8.05 8.47 -4.83
C ARG A 9 -8.43 6.99 -4.84
N ALA A 10 -8.17 6.27 -3.75
CA ALA A 10 -8.54 4.86 -3.66
C ALA A 10 -10.07 4.68 -3.70
N ILE A 11 -10.81 5.55 -3.02
CA ILE A 11 -12.28 5.55 -3.06
C ILE A 11 -12.80 5.98 -4.44
N ALA A 12 -12.20 7.02 -5.03
CA ALA A 12 -12.61 7.54 -6.33
C ALA A 12 -12.36 6.55 -7.48
N ALA A 13 -11.33 5.71 -7.38
CA ALA A 13 -11.08 4.64 -8.34
C ALA A 13 -12.22 3.60 -8.38
N GLY A 14 -12.96 3.47 -7.27
CA GLY A 14 -14.05 2.52 -7.12
C GLY A 14 -13.59 1.05 -7.08
N GLY A 15 -14.48 0.17 -6.62
CA GLY A 15 -14.20 -1.25 -6.50
C GLY A 15 -13.54 -1.67 -5.18
N ARG A 16 -12.94 -2.87 -5.16
CA ARG A 16 -12.38 -3.47 -3.94
C ARG A 16 -11.03 -2.82 -3.61
N VAL A 17 -11.00 -2.04 -2.54
CA VAL A 17 -9.77 -1.41 -2.03
C VAL A 17 -9.04 -2.41 -1.14
N ALA A 18 -7.83 -2.77 -1.55
CA ALA A 18 -6.94 -3.62 -0.79
C ALA A 18 -5.93 -2.80 0.01
N TRP A 19 -5.48 -3.35 1.12
CA TRP A 19 -4.53 -2.72 2.04
C TRP A 19 -3.26 -3.55 2.20
N LEU A 20 -2.13 -2.86 2.30
CA LEU A 20 -0.85 -3.49 2.53
C LEU A 20 0.01 -2.62 3.45
N GLY A 21 0.33 -3.08 4.67
CA GLY A 21 1.02 -2.23 5.66
C GLY A 21 1.54 -2.98 6.87
N MET A 22 2.02 -2.24 7.88
CA MET A 22 2.38 -2.79 9.20
C MET A 22 1.31 -2.50 10.27
N GLU A 23 0.44 -1.54 9.99
CA GLU A 23 -0.78 -1.26 10.74
C GLU A 23 -1.98 -1.65 9.87
N GLY A 24 -3.15 -1.86 10.47
CA GLY A 24 -4.36 -2.19 9.72
C GLY A 24 -4.90 -1.00 8.91
N PRO A 25 -5.83 -1.24 7.96
CA PRO A 25 -6.39 -0.18 7.12
C PRO A 25 -7.09 0.93 7.91
N GLU A 26 -7.50 0.68 9.16
CA GLU A 26 -8.16 1.65 10.05
C GLU A 26 -7.34 2.91 10.33
N ILE A 27 -6.02 2.90 10.08
CA ILE A 27 -5.21 4.12 10.19
C ILE A 27 -5.54 5.15 9.11
N LEU A 28 -6.15 4.71 8.00
CA LEU A 28 -6.43 5.55 6.84
C LEU A 28 -7.89 5.50 6.38
N PHE A 29 -8.52 4.34 6.49
CA PHE A 29 -9.87 4.07 5.98
C PHE A 29 -10.87 3.95 7.11
N ALA A 30 -12.07 4.49 6.89
CA ALA A 30 -13.20 4.23 7.75
C ALA A 30 -13.68 2.76 7.59
N PRO A 31 -14.40 2.20 8.57
CA PRO A 31 -14.95 0.85 8.47
C PRO A 31 -15.79 0.66 7.21
N GLY A 32 -15.47 -0.37 6.42
CA GLY A 32 -16.16 -0.69 5.17
C GLY A 32 -15.61 0.00 3.92
N GLU A 33 -14.61 0.88 4.04
CA GLU A 33 -13.97 1.52 2.88
C GLU A 33 -12.84 0.68 2.27
N ALA A 34 -12.10 -0.05 3.11
CA ALA A 34 -11.14 -1.06 2.68
C ALA A 34 -11.74 -2.45 2.87
N ASP A 35 -11.44 -3.36 1.94
CA ASP A 35 -11.86 -4.74 2.00
C ASP A 35 -10.99 -5.50 3.03
N PRO A 36 -11.56 -5.99 4.15
CA PRO A 36 -10.81 -6.67 5.18
C PRO A 36 -10.23 -8.01 4.70
N GLU A 37 -10.84 -8.65 3.70
CA GLU A 37 -10.34 -9.90 3.11
C GLU A 37 -9.13 -9.65 2.18
N LEU A 38 -8.97 -8.41 1.71
CA LEU A 38 -7.84 -7.96 0.89
C LEU A 38 -6.87 -7.08 1.68
N SER A 39 -6.67 -7.37 2.96
CA SER A 39 -5.78 -6.62 3.85
C SER A 39 -4.61 -7.48 4.32
N LEU A 40 -3.38 -7.03 4.01
CA LEU A 40 -2.14 -7.69 4.44
C LEU A 40 -1.40 -6.80 5.44
N VAL A 41 -1.21 -7.31 6.66
CA VAL A 41 -0.49 -6.62 7.74
C VAL A 41 0.78 -7.39 8.10
N PHE A 42 1.92 -6.70 8.03
CA PHE A 42 3.25 -7.25 8.31
C PHE A 42 3.73 -6.88 9.71
N ILE A 43 4.25 -7.87 10.44
CA ILE A 43 4.72 -7.71 11.82
C ILE A 43 6.08 -7.00 11.95
N SER A 44 6.83 -6.81 10.85
CA SER A 44 8.16 -6.19 10.88
C SER A 44 8.51 -5.53 9.53
N PRO A 45 9.32 -4.45 9.53
CA PRO A 45 9.77 -3.78 8.30
C PRO A 45 10.47 -4.72 7.32
N GLU A 46 11.26 -5.68 7.79
CA GLU A 46 11.95 -6.67 6.96
C GLU A 46 10.97 -7.61 6.26
N ASN A 47 9.96 -8.10 6.98
CA ASN A 47 8.92 -8.95 6.41
C ASN A 47 8.07 -8.18 5.41
N TYR A 48 7.78 -6.90 5.70
CA TYR A 48 7.11 -6.03 4.77
C TYR A 48 7.94 -5.84 3.49
N ALA A 49 9.22 -5.49 3.60
CA ALA A 49 10.09 -5.32 2.43
C ALA A 49 10.25 -6.60 1.59
N ARG A 50 10.35 -7.76 2.24
CA ARG A 50 10.46 -9.06 1.57
C ARG A 50 9.13 -9.50 0.94
N GLY A 51 8.03 -9.26 1.63
CA GLY A 51 6.69 -9.68 1.26
C GLY A 51 5.97 -8.73 0.31
N LEU A 52 6.47 -7.50 0.11
CA LEU A 52 5.79 -6.46 -0.67
C LEU A 52 5.34 -6.94 -2.05
N PHE A 53 6.25 -7.41 -2.90
CA PHE A 53 5.90 -7.84 -4.26
C PHE A 53 4.95 -9.03 -4.28
N HIS A 54 5.18 -10.01 -3.40
CA HIS A 54 4.29 -11.16 -3.29
C HIS A 54 2.90 -10.74 -2.82
N GLY A 55 2.80 -9.88 -1.80
CA GLY A 55 1.55 -9.34 -1.30
C GLY A 55 0.78 -8.56 -2.37
N LEU A 56 1.47 -7.68 -3.11
CA LEU A 56 0.88 -6.97 -4.25
C LEU A 56 0.27 -7.95 -5.26
N ARG A 57 1.04 -8.95 -5.71
CA ARG A 57 0.55 -9.97 -6.66
C ARG A 57 -0.65 -10.75 -6.12
N THR A 58 -0.63 -11.12 -4.84
CA THR A 58 -1.72 -11.85 -4.20
C THR A 58 -2.99 -11.02 -4.15
N LEU A 59 -2.88 -9.73 -3.83
CA LEU A 59 -4.02 -8.81 -3.80
C LEU A 59 -4.58 -8.56 -5.22
N GLU A 60 -3.70 -8.34 -6.20
CA GLU A 60 -4.09 -8.25 -7.62
C GLU A 60 -4.85 -9.51 -8.08
N ALA A 61 -4.30 -10.70 -7.80
CA ALA A 61 -4.92 -11.97 -8.14
C ALA A 61 -6.26 -12.22 -7.43
N SER A 62 -6.46 -11.61 -6.27
CA SER A 62 -7.70 -11.70 -5.48
C SER A 62 -8.76 -10.66 -5.91
N GLY A 63 -8.48 -9.87 -6.95
CA GLY A 63 -9.41 -8.92 -7.55
C GLY A 63 -9.41 -7.54 -6.89
N ALA A 64 -8.31 -7.14 -6.25
CA ALA A 64 -8.13 -5.77 -5.80
C ALA A 64 -8.22 -4.79 -6.98
N ALA A 65 -9.10 -3.80 -6.90
CA ALA A 65 -9.20 -2.73 -7.89
C ALA A 65 -8.13 -1.65 -7.64
N VAL A 66 -7.87 -1.36 -6.37
CA VAL A 66 -6.79 -0.47 -5.91
C VAL A 66 -6.08 -1.12 -4.74
N ILE A 67 -4.75 -0.99 -4.71
CA ILE A 67 -3.95 -1.40 -3.56
C ILE A 67 -3.33 -0.15 -2.94
N VAL A 68 -3.63 0.08 -1.67
CA VAL A 68 -3.01 1.15 -0.88
C VAL A 68 -1.97 0.55 0.05
N ALA A 69 -0.74 1.03 -0.10
CA ALA A 69 0.39 0.59 0.68
C ALA A 69 0.80 1.64 1.72
N GLN A 70 0.90 1.23 2.99
CA GLN A 70 1.38 2.08 4.06
C GLN A 70 2.86 2.43 3.82
N ARG A 71 3.19 3.72 3.84
CA ARG A 71 4.59 4.16 3.82
C ARG A 71 5.23 3.96 5.20
N PRO A 72 6.50 3.51 5.27
CA PRO A 72 7.21 3.41 6.54
C PRO A 72 7.40 4.80 7.15
N ARG A 73 7.31 4.89 8.48
CA ARG A 73 7.49 6.14 9.24
C ARG A 73 8.93 6.65 9.19
N SER A 74 9.91 5.75 9.15
CA SER A 74 11.35 6.09 9.10
C SER A 74 11.87 6.11 7.66
N ARG A 75 12.66 7.14 7.32
CA ARG A 75 13.30 7.30 6.00
C ARG A 75 14.78 6.90 5.99
N GLU A 76 15.12 5.91 6.80
CA GLU A 76 16.49 5.43 6.99
C GLU A 76 16.54 3.90 6.90
N GLY A 77 17.68 3.35 6.48
CA GLY A 77 17.90 1.91 6.38
C GLY A 77 16.81 1.17 5.59
N ILE A 78 16.17 0.19 6.24
CA ILE A 78 15.11 -0.64 5.65
C ILE A 78 13.90 0.20 5.20
N GLY A 79 13.57 1.28 5.91
CA GLY A 79 12.46 2.17 5.54
C GLY A 79 12.69 2.88 4.22
N LEU A 80 13.91 3.36 3.97
CA LEU A 80 14.28 3.96 2.68
C LEU A 80 14.22 2.92 1.55
N ALA A 81 14.73 1.72 1.78
CA ALA A 81 14.68 0.63 0.82
C ALA A 81 13.24 0.18 0.51
N LEU A 82 12.32 0.28 1.47
CA LEU A 82 10.92 -0.02 1.28
C LEU A 82 10.21 1.06 0.44
N ILE A 83 10.48 2.35 0.72
CA ILE A 83 9.96 3.47 -0.08
C ILE A 83 10.37 3.28 -1.55
N ASP A 84 11.64 3.00 -1.81
CA ASP A 84 12.13 2.82 -3.18
C ASP A 84 11.41 1.66 -3.91
N ARG A 85 11.15 0.55 -3.23
CA ARG A 85 10.38 -0.56 -3.80
C ARG A 85 8.93 -0.18 -4.07
N LEU A 86 8.30 0.56 -3.16
CA LEU A 86 6.92 1.03 -3.31
C LEU A 86 6.79 1.95 -4.53
N GLU A 87 7.71 2.91 -4.68
CA GLU A 87 7.71 3.85 -5.82
C GLU A 87 7.93 3.13 -7.16
N ARG A 88 8.76 2.08 -7.19
CA ARG A 88 8.91 1.22 -8.38
C ARG A 88 7.64 0.43 -8.68
N ALA A 89 6.95 -0.05 -7.65
CA ALA A 89 5.73 -0.85 -7.80
C ALA A 89 4.53 -0.01 -8.24
N SER A 90 4.42 1.25 -7.82
CA SER A 90 3.31 2.14 -8.18
C SER A 90 3.33 2.65 -9.63
N GLY A 91 4.32 2.24 -10.44
CA GLY A 91 4.55 2.79 -11.77
C GLY A 91 5.15 4.18 -11.67
N GLY A 92 6.46 4.29 -11.88
CA GLY A 92 7.20 5.54 -11.78
C GLY A 92 6.67 6.61 -12.72
N SER A 93 5.78 7.48 -12.25
CA SER A 93 5.51 8.78 -12.86
C SER A 93 6.60 9.77 -12.42
N ARG A 94 7.83 9.56 -12.92
CA ARG A 94 8.73 10.70 -13.13
C ARG A 94 8.26 11.36 -14.43
N PRO A 95 7.90 12.66 -14.47
CA PRO A 95 7.86 13.37 -15.74
C PRO A 95 9.27 13.28 -16.32
N GLN A 96 9.41 12.56 -17.43
CA GLN A 96 10.65 12.40 -18.14
C GLN A 96 10.87 13.75 -18.85
N GLY A 97 11.89 14.48 -18.41
CA GLY A 97 12.41 15.64 -19.13
C GLY A 97 13.18 15.22 -20.37
#